data_AF-A0A2N2D046-F1
#
_entry.id   AF-A0A2N2D046-F1
#
_cell.length_a   1.000
_cell.length_b   1.000
_cell.length_c   1.000
_cell.angle_alpha   90.00
_cell.angle_beta   90.00
_cell.angle_gamma   90.00
#
_symmetry.space_group_name_H-M   'P 1'
#
loop_
_entity.id
_entity.type
_entity.pdbx_description
1 polymer ?
#
loop_
_entity_poly.entity_id
_entity_poly.type
_entity_poly.pdbx_seq_one_letter_code
_entity_poly.pdbx_strand_id
1 'polypeptide(L)'
;MKTTAARKKFKKNFGQSNHFLITSLIALYNLRLTDKNIKCPEDFSTTWNPENLENSISRSRQFILKSYLAFAVDGLDLYFTELNRKPKYIENVKFQEIFDGAGQSVFKKAMGVAEYFRTDRLQKAFIDLLICYRNNMLHFFSENEIKKEHYECLTGNEELIHDKYAGLDIHKLLADYLGGSPPTFKDVATLTKISHEFIGSIDMKIIENLSAVYSYEAVVLKLKEHKRIRENYLAGGFDDRKRIVSNILATYYSFNSEDLETLTWHDLVNIAKGDI
;
A
#
# COMPACT_ATOMS: atom_id res chain seq x y z
N MET A 1 17.55 -0.65 8.99
CA MET A 1 16.31 0.10 8.72
C MET A 1 15.16 -0.68 9.34
N LYS A 2 14.16 -0.05 10.00
CA LYS A 2 12.99 -0.81 10.53
C LYS A 2 11.83 -0.93 9.54
N THR A 3 11.73 0.01 8.60
CA THR A 3 10.71 0.01 7.53
C THR A 3 11.17 0.90 6.38
N THR A 4 10.83 0.57 5.14
CA THR A 4 11.17 1.42 3.99
C THR A 4 10.30 2.68 3.94
N ALA A 5 10.77 3.71 3.24
CA ALA A 5 9.94 4.89 2.95
C ALA A 5 8.69 4.53 2.13
N ALA A 6 8.78 3.52 1.24
CA ALA A 6 7.65 3.01 0.47
C ALA A 6 6.55 2.47 1.39
N ARG A 7 6.90 1.63 2.39
CA ARG A 7 5.91 1.12 3.35
C ARG A 7 5.33 2.22 4.24
N LYS A 8 6.11 3.23 4.62
CA LYS A 8 5.56 4.38 5.36
C LYS A 8 4.49 5.13 4.56
N LYS A 9 4.76 5.39 3.27
CA LYS A 9 3.79 6.02 2.36
C LYS A 9 2.54 5.16 2.18
N PHE A 10 2.72 3.87 1.96
CA PHE A 10 1.63 2.89 1.91
C PHE A 10 0.76 2.95 3.17
N LYS A 11 1.35 2.81 4.37
CA LYS A 11 0.62 2.83 5.65
C LYS A 11 -0.13 4.14 5.87
N LYS A 12 0.47 5.27 5.50
CA LYS A 12 -0.19 6.58 5.62
C LYS A 12 -1.43 6.65 4.72
N ASN A 13 -1.28 6.26 3.45
CA ASN A 13 -2.39 6.26 2.49
C ASN A 13 -3.51 5.30 2.91
N PHE A 14 -3.16 4.04 3.18
CA PHE A 14 -4.12 3.02 3.65
C PHE A 14 -4.81 3.41 4.95
N GLY A 15 -4.06 3.93 5.93
CA GLY A 15 -4.60 4.34 7.22
C GLY A 15 -5.62 5.47 7.08
N GLN A 16 -5.35 6.45 6.21
CA GLN A 16 -6.28 7.54 5.93
C GLN A 16 -7.53 7.05 5.20
N SER A 17 -7.39 6.22 4.17
CA SER A 17 -8.54 5.61 3.47
C SER A 17 -9.39 4.76 4.41
N ASN A 18 -8.77 4.01 5.33
CA ASN A 18 -9.50 3.20 6.31
C ASN A 18 -10.24 4.07 7.33
N HIS A 19 -9.66 5.20 7.73
CA HIS A 19 -10.35 6.17 8.57
C HIS A 19 -11.57 6.79 7.86
N PHE A 20 -11.46 7.13 6.56
CA PHE A 20 -12.60 7.60 5.77
C PHE A 20 -13.70 6.53 5.67
N LEU A 21 -13.33 5.28 5.38
CA LEU A 21 -14.26 4.16 5.36
C LEU A 21 -15.02 4.04 6.68
N ILE A 22 -14.31 3.91 7.79
CA ILE A 22 -14.91 3.71 9.12
C ILE A 22 -15.81 4.89 9.48
N THR A 23 -15.32 6.12 9.29
CA THR A 23 -16.10 7.33 9.58
C THR A 23 -17.39 7.38 8.77
N SER A 24 -17.32 7.07 7.48
CA SER A 24 -18.50 7.08 6.60
C SER A 24 -19.50 5.99 6.98
N LEU A 25 -19.02 4.79 7.33
CA LEU A 25 -19.88 3.70 7.77
C LEU A 25 -20.56 4.00 9.12
N ILE A 26 -19.85 4.63 10.06
CA ILE A 26 -20.42 5.08 11.33
C ILE A 26 -21.45 6.18 11.09
N ALA A 27 -21.17 7.13 10.20
CA ALA A 27 -22.11 8.20 9.85
C ALA A 27 -23.40 7.62 9.25
N LEU A 28 -23.29 6.69 8.30
CA LEU A 28 -24.44 6.00 7.71
C LEU A 28 -25.22 5.17 8.73
N TYR A 29 -24.52 4.52 9.67
CA TYR A 29 -25.16 3.78 10.75
C TYR A 29 -25.98 4.71 11.66
N ASN A 30 -25.43 5.87 12.04
CA ASN A 30 -26.15 6.84 12.87
C ASN A 30 -27.29 7.51 12.11
N LEU A 31 -27.13 7.78 10.81
CA LEU A 31 -28.20 8.30 9.97
C LEU A 31 -29.43 7.38 9.98
N ARG A 32 -29.20 6.06 10.01
CA ARG A 32 -30.25 5.04 10.13
C ARG A 32 -31.05 5.12 11.44
N LEU A 33 -30.40 5.54 12.52
CA LEU A 33 -31.01 5.63 13.85
C LEU A 33 -31.74 6.95 14.11
N THR A 34 -31.59 7.91 13.20
CA THR A 34 -32.16 9.25 13.36
C THR A 34 -33.62 9.25 12.91
N ASP A 35 -34.43 10.16 13.47
CA ASP A 35 -35.83 10.34 13.06
C ASP A 35 -35.94 10.64 11.55
N LYS A 36 -37.05 10.20 10.94
CA LYS A 36 -37.30 10.32 9.49
C LYS A 36 -37.39 11.76 8.95
N ASN A 37 -37.27 12.78 9.80
CA ASN A 37 -37.42 14.20 9.46
C ASN A 37 -36.10 14.94 9.20
N ILE A 38 -35.01 14.21 8.92
CA ILE A 38 -33.73 14.83 8.56
C ILE A 38 -33.89 15.61 7.26
N LYS A 39 -33.44 16.86 7.27
CA LYS A 39 -33.41 17.73 6.10
C LYS A 39 -31.97 17.91 5.62
N CYS A 40 -31.82 18.09 4.32
CA CYS A 40 -30.56 18.57 3.74
C CYS A 40 -30.19 19.92 4.40
N PRO A 41 -28.96 20.09 4.91
CA PRO A 41 -28.49 21.37 5.42
C PRO A 41 -28.62 22.50 4.38
N GLU A 42 -28.91 23.72 4.82
CA GLU A 42 -29.16 24.87 3.93
C GLU A 42 -27.90 25.31 3.14
N ASP A 43 -26.73 25.04 3.69
CA ASP A 43 -25.42 25.31 3.09
C ASP A 43 -25.01 24.28 2.02
N PHE A 44 -25.75 23.18 1.87
CA PHE A 44 -25.59 22.28 0.73
C PHE A 44 -26.33 22.84 -0.49
N SER A 45 -25.59 23.22 -1.53
CA SER A 45 -26.15 23.68 -2.81
C SER A 45 -26.72 22.53 -3.67
N THR A 46 -27.37 21.55 -3.04
CA THR A 46 -27.98 20.39 -3.68
C THR A 46 -29.24 19.95 -2.95
N THR A 47 -30.09 19.19 -3.63
CA THR A 47 -31.30 18.62 -3.03
C THR A 47 -31.03 17.20 -2.58
N TRP A 48 -31.26 16.90 -1.29
CA TRP A 48 -31.29 15.53 -0.78
C TRP A 48 -32.63 15.25 -0.11
N ASN A 49 -33.46 14.44 -0.79
CA ASN A 49 -34.79 14.04 -0.35
C ASN A 49 -35.05 12.58 -0.76
N PRO A 50 -34.47 11.60 -0.06
CA PRO A 50 -34.58 10.20 -0.46
C PRO A 50 -36.00 9.67 -0.26
N GLU A 51 -36.58 9.04 -1.29
CA GLU A 51 -37.89 8.37 -1.18
C GLU A 51 -37.87 7.26 -0.13
N ASN A 52 -36.75 6.53 -0.04
CA ASN A 52 -36.52 5.49 0.94
C ASN A 52 -35.12 5.64 1.54
N LEU A 53 -35.06 6.20 2.74
CA LEU A 53 -33.82 6.46 3.47
C LEU A 53 -32.99 5.18 3.69
N GLU A 54 -33.61 4.05 4.02
CA GLU A 54 -32.92 2.77 4.22
C GLU A 54 -32.23 2.29 2.94
N ASN A 55 -32.92 2.41 1.79
CA ASN A 55 -32.33 2.06 0.50
C ASN A 55 -31.17 2.99 0.13
N SER A 56 -31.31 4.30 0.39
CA SER A 56 -30.23 5.27 0.17
C SER A 56 -29.00 4.98 1.06
N ILE A 57 -29.21 4.63 2.34
CA ILE A 57 -28.15 4.22 3.26
C ILE A 57 -27.47 2.94 2.78
N SER A 58 -28.26 1.92 2.43
CA SER A 58 -27.75 0.64 1.95
C SER A 58 -26.90 0.77 0.69
N ARG A 59 -27.40 1.51 -0.32
CA ARG A 59 -26.66 1.79 -1.56
C ARG A 59 -25.39 2.60 -1.31
N SER A 60 -25.45 3.61 -0.42
CA SER A 60 -24.28 4.42 -0.05
C SER A 60 -23.22 3.57 0.64
N ARG A 61 -23.63 2.67 1.54
CA ARG A 61 -22.73 1.71 2.20
C ARG A 61 -22.02 0.83 1.18
N GLN A 62 -22.75 0.28 0.21
CA GLN A 62 -22.17 -0.54 -0.86
C GLN A 62 -21.19 0.27 -1.71
N PHE A 63 -21.55 1.51 -2.08
CA PHE A 63 -20.68 2.41 -2.82
C PHE A 63 -19.36 2.65 -2.09
N ILE A 64 -19.40 3.02 -0.80
CA ILE A 64 -18.21 3.28 0.00
C ILE A 64 -17.31 2.03 0.10
N LEU A 65 -17.90 0.85 0.31
CA LEU A 65 -17.14 -0.41 0.38
C LEU A 65 -16.45 -0.73 -0.96
N LYS A 66 -17.13 -0.52 -2.10
CA LYS A 66 -16.55 -0.65 -3.44
C LYS A 66 -15.43 0.38 -3.68
N SER A 67 -15.67 1.64 -3.35
CA SER A 67 -14.66 2.71 -3.48
C SER A 67 -13.41 2.41 -2.65
N TYR A 68 -13.59 1.84 -1.46
CA TYR A 68 -12.45 1.46 -0.64
C TYR A 68 -11.56 0.39 -1.28
N LEU A 69 -12.13 -0.60 -1.99
CA LEU A 69 -11.32 -1.57 -2.72
C LEU A 69 -10.40 -0.89 -3.75
N ALA A 70 -10.87 0.19 -4.40
CA ALA A 70 -10.06 1.00 -5.30
C ALA A 70 -8.85 1.59 -4.55
N PHE A 71 -9.08 2.26 -3.43
CA PHE A 71 -8.01 2.83 -2.60
C PHE A 71 -7.05 1.76 -2.06
N ALA A 72 -7.56 0.56 -1.77
CA ALA A 72 -6.73 -0.55 -1.31
C ALA A 72 -5.77 -1.04 -2.42
N VAL A 73 -6.25 -1.19 -3.66
CA VAL A 73 -5.36 -1.57 -4.77
C VAL A 73 -4.43 -0.42 -5.16
N ASP A 74 -4.88 0.82 -5.11
CA ASP A 74 -4.04 1.99 -5.37
C ASP A 74 -2.91 2.12 -4.34
N GLY A 75 -3.17 1.77 -3.08
CA GLY A 75 -2.10 1.71 -2.08
C GLY A 75 -1.06 0.63 -2.40
N LEU A 76 -1.46 -0.54 -2.88
CA LEU A 76 -0.51 -1.56 -3.36
C LEU A 76 0.33 -1.00 -4.51
N ASP A 77 -0.30 -0.35 -5.49
CA ASP A 77 0.43 0.24 -6.61
C ASP A 77 1.38 1.36 -6.19
N LEU A 78 0.97 2.22 -5.26
CA LEU A 78 1.82 3.23 -4.65
C LEU A 78 3.05 2.60 -4.02
N TYR A 79 2.88 1.52 -3.25
CA TYR A 79 4.01 0.81 -2.64
C TYR A 79 4.98 0.29 -3.69
N PHE A 80 4.50 -0.44 -4.70
CA PHE A 80 5.35 -1.03 -5.74
C PHE A 80 6.01 0.03 -6.62
N THR A 81 5.32 1.13 -6.89
CA THR A 81 5.87 2.26 -7.65
C THR A 81 6.97 2.97 -6.87
N GLU A 82 6.78 3.18 -5.56
CA GLU A 82 7.80 3.76 -4.69
C GLU A 82 9.00 2.82 -4.50
N LEU A 83 8.76 1.52 -4.46
CA LEU A 83 9.82 0.50 -4.41
C LEU A 83 10.70 0.51 -5.68
N ASN A 84 10.08 0.75 -6.84
CA ASN A 84 10.79 0.83 -8.10
C ASN A 84 11.40 2.22 -8.39
N ARG A 85 11.14 3.23 -7.55
CA ARG A 85 11.71 4.56 -7.74
C ARG A 85 13.18 4.59 -7.34
N LYS A 86 13.97 5.51 -7.91
CA LYS A 86 15.32 5.81 -7.41
C LYS A 86 15.27 6.52 -6.04
N PRO A 87 16.21 6.24 -5.11
CA PRO A 87 17.27 5.23 -5.18
C PRO A 87 16.71 3.80 -5.12
N LYS A 88 17.30 2.87 -5.88
CA LYS A 88 16.76 1.50 -5.99
C LYS A 88 17.12 0.69 -4.75
N TYR A 89 16.11 0.18 -4.04
CA TYR A 89 16.35 -0.64 -2.84
C TYR A 89 17.12 -1.93 -3.14
N ILE A 90 16.90 -2.52 -4.31
CA ILE A 90 17.53 -3.77 -4.75
C ILE A 90 18.15 -3.59 -6.13
N GLU A 91 19.46 -3.77 -6.19
CA GLU A 91 20.26 -3.73 -7.42
C GLU A 91 20.41 -5.13 -7.99
N ASN A 92 19.31 -5.68 -8.50
CA ASN A 92 19.28 -6.99 -9.11
C ASN A 92 18.52 -6.94 -10.43
N VAL A 93 19.16 -7.36 -11.52
CA VAL A 93 18.58 -7.30 -12.88
C VAL A 93 17.23 -8.05 -12.93
N LYS A 94 17.17 -9.26 -12.36
CA LYS A 94 15.93 -10.05 -12.33
C LYS A 94 14.82 -9.37 -11.53
N PHE A 95 15.18 -8.62 -10.48
CA PHE A 95 14.20 -7.85 -9.73
C PHE A 95 13.68 -6.64 -10.52
N GLN A 96 14.54 -5.98 -11.29
CA GLN A 96 14.14 -4.85 -12.14
C GLN A 96 13.25 -5.31 -13.31
N GLU A 97 13.57 -6.46 -13.92
CA GLU A 97 12.77 -7.08 -15.00
C GLU A 97 11.30 -7.30 -14.61
N ILE A 98 11.00 -7.51 -13.32
CA ILE A 98 9.63 -7.60 -12.81
C ILE A 98 8.85 -6.33 -13.13
N PHE A 99 9.44 -5.16 -12.87
CA PHE A 99 8.75 -3.88 -13.07
C PHE A 99 8.70 -3.50 -14.55
N ASP A 100 9.77 -3.77 -15.31
CA ASP A 100 9.83 -3.51 -16.74
C ASP A 100 8.78 -4.33 -17.50
N GLY A 101 8.63 -5.62 -17.16
CA GLY A 101 7.62 -6.50 -17.75
C GLY A 101 6.18 -6.28 -17.23
N ALA A 102 6.02 -5.66 -16.05
CA ALA A 102 4.71 -5.40 -15.45
C ALA A 102 4.01 -4.17 -16.03
N GLY A 103 4.77 -3.15 -16.44
CA GLY A 103 4.21 -1.86 -16.86
C GLY A 103 3.31 -1.24 -15.78
N GLN A 104 2.07 -0.90 -16.13
CA GLN A 104 1.08 -0.33 -15.19
C GLN A 104 0.27 -1.38 -14.42
N SER A 105 0.49 -2.69 -14.65
CA SER A 105 -0.31 -3.73 -14.01
C SER A 105 0.11 -3.96 -12.56
N VAL A 106 -0.74 -3.55 -11.62
CA VAL A 106 -0.57 -3.81 -10.18
C VAL A 106 -0.46 -5.30 -9.90
N PHE A 107 -1.26 -6.12 -10.59
CA PHE A 107 -1.23 -7.57 -10.48
C PHE A 107 0.15 -8.14 -10.81
N LYS A 108 0.71 -7.78 -11.97
CA LYS A 108 2.02 -8.27 -12.40
C LYS A 108 3.12 -7.83 -11.43
N LYS A 109 3.10 -6.57 -10.96
CA LYS A 109 4.03 -6.07 -9.94
C LYS A 109 3.93 -6.89 -8.64
N ALA A 110 2.72 -7.03 -8.11
CA ALA A 110 2.46 -7.73 -6.86
C ALA A 110 2.90 -9.20 -6.93
N MET A 111 2.48 -9.93 -7.97
CA MET A 111 2.81 -11.34 -8.13
C MET A 111 4.29 -11.56 -8.42
N GLY A 112 4.91 -10.71 -9.27
CA GLY A 112 6.33 -10.83 -9.57
C GLY A 112 7.21 -10.58 -8.35
N VAL A 113 6.93 -9.53 -7.57
CA VAL A 113 7.67 -9.25 -6.33
C VAL A 113 7.42 -10.34 -5.28
N ALA A 114 6.18 -10.82 -5.16
CA ALA A 114 5.83 -11.90 -4.26
C ALA A 114 6.58 -13.21 -4.58
N GLU A 115 6.72 -13.52 -5.87
CA GLU A 115 7.45 -14.70 -6.32
C GLU A 115 8.96 -14.54 -6.10
N TYR A 116 9.52 -13.38 -6.41
CA TYR A 116 10.93 -13.08 -6.17
C TYR A 116 11.33 -13.29 -4.69
N PHE A 117 10.49 -12.83 -3.78
CA PHE A 117 10.71 -12.97 -2.34
C PHE A 117 10.14 -14.23 -1.71
N ARG A 118 9.48 -15.08 -2.50
CA ARG A 118 8.81 -16.31 -2.04
C ARG A 118 7.87 -16.04 -0.86
N THR A 119 7.01 -15.04 -0.99
CA THR A 119 6.05 -14.68 0.07
C THR A 119 5.01 -15.79 0.28
N ASP A 120 4.35 -15.74 1.43
CA ASP A 120 3.30 -16.68 1.81
C ASP A 120 2.22 -16.85 0.72
N ARG A 121 1.87 -18.11 0.44
CA ARG A 121 0.93 -18.47 -0.63
C ARG A 121 -0.49 -17.98 -0.33
N LEU A 122 -0.90 -18.00 0.93
CA LEU A 122 -2.22 -17.53 1.32
C LEU A 122 -2.34 -16.01 1.13
N GLN A 123 -1.33 -15.25 1.54
CA GLN A 123 -1.24 -13.81 1.25
C GLN A 123 -1.29 -13.53 -0.26
N LYS A 124 -0.54 -14.26 -1.09
CA LYS A 124 -0.59 -14.11 -2.56
C LYS A 124 -2.01 -14.29 -3.10
N ALA A 125 -2.70 -15.34 -2.65
CA ALA A 125 -4.05 -15.65 -3.10
C ALA A 125 -5.07 -14.57 -2.72
N PHE A 126 -4.98 -14.00 -1.52
CA PHE A 126 -5.82 -12.88 -1.12
C PHE A 126 -5.54 -11.57 -1.87
N ILE A 127 -4.27 -11.32 -2.23
CA ILE A 127 -3.91 -10.14 -3.03
C ILE A 127 -4.42 -10.27 -4.47
N ASP A 128 -4.34 -11.47 -5.05
CA ASP A 128 -5.00 -11.76 -6.33
C ASP A 128 -6.50 -11.48 -6.24
N LEU A 129 -7.17 -12.06 -5.23
CA LEU A 129 -8.59 -11.82 -4.99
C LEU A 129 -8.92 -10.34 -4.84
N LEU A 130 -8.17 -9.58 -4.03
CA LEU A 130 -8.38 -8.14 -3.87
C LEU A 130 -8.32 -7.39 -5.20
N ILE A 131 -7.31 -7.68 -6.03
CA ILE A 131 -7.11 -6.99 -7.31
C ILE A 131 -8.23 -7.35 -8.29
N CYS A 132 -8.55 -8.64 -8.44
CA CYS A 132 -9.62 -9.10 -9.32
C CYS A 132 -10.99 -8.60 -8.86
N TYR A 133 -11.27 -8.63 -7.56
CA TYR A 133 -12.53 -8.14 -7.00
C TYR A 133 -12.69 -6.64 -7.22
N ARG A 134 -11.62 -5.85 -6.99
CA ARG A 134 -11.60 -4.41 -7.33
C ARG A 134 -11.91 -4.19 -8.81
N ASN A 135 -11.24 -4.92 -9.70
CA ASN A 135 -11.40 -4.71 -11.13
C ASN A 135 -12.84 -5.03 -11.57
N ASN A 136 -13.41 -6.15 -11.15
CA ASN A 136 -14.76 -6.56 -11.52
C ASN A 136 -15.84 -5.64 -10.92
N MET A 137 -15.56 -5.00 -9.77
CA MET A 137 -16.48 -4.01 -9.17
C MET A 137 -16.46 -2.64 -9.86
N LEU A 138 -15.39 -2.28 -10.55
CA LEU A 138 -15.23 -0.94 -11.16
C LEU A 138 -15.31 -0.95 -12.68
N HIS A 139 -15.02 -2.08 -13.32
CA HIS A 139 -15.01 -2.20 -14.77
C HIS A 139 -16.17 -3.11 -15.20
N PHE A 140 -17.24 -2.49 -15.70
CA PHE A 140 -18.47 -3.16 -16.14
C PHE A 140 -18.27 -4.26 -17.20
N PHE A 141 -17.10 -4.33 -17.85
CA PHE A 141 -16.76 -5.30 -18.89
C PHE A 141 -15.55 -6.18 -18.55
N SER A 142 -14.99 -6.08 -17.33
CA SER A 142 -13.83 -6.90 -16.98
C SER A 142 -14.27 -8.20 -16.31
N GLU A 143 -13.94 -9.33 -16.92
CA GLU A 143 -14.03 -10.66 -16.32
C GLU A 143 -12.64 -11.07 -15.83
N ASN A 144 -12.09 -10.32 -14.85
CA ASN A 144 -10.82 -10.74 -14.25
C ASN A 144 -11.12 -11.90 -13.30
N GLU A 145 -10.55 -13.06 -13.62
CA GLU A 145 -10.64 -14.24 -12.80
C GLU A 145 -9.41 -14.36 -11.90
N ILE A 146 -9.64 -14.67 -10.63
CA ILE A 146 -8.57 -15.11 -9.75
C ILE A 146 -7.96 -16.39 -10.30
N LYS A 147 -6.65 -16.55 -10.13
CA LYS A 147 -5.98 -17.76 -10.61
C LYS A 147 -6.55 -19.00 -9.91
N LYS A 148 -6.70 -20.09 -10.65
CA LYS A 148 -7.18 -21.38 -10.12
C LYS A 148 -6.38 -21.83 -8.88
N GLU A 149 -5.06 -21.75 -8.94
CA GLU A 149 -4.16 -22.13 -7.84
C GLU A 149 -4.35 -21.28 -6.57
N HIS A 150 -4.85 -20.06 -6.70
CA HIS A 150 -5.17 -19.14 -5.61
C HIS A 150 -6.58 -19.40 -5.08
N TYR A 151 -7.54 -19.67 -5.95
CA TYR A 151 -8.88 -20.14 -5.56
C TYR A 151 -8.80 -21.40 -4.70
N GLU A 152 -8.05 -22.41 -5.17
CA GLU A 152 -7.81 -23.66 -4.45
C GLU A 152 -7.07 -23.44 -3.12
N CYS A 153 -6.12 -22.49 -3.10
CA CYS A 153 -5.43 -22.11 -1.86
C CYS A 153 -6.40 -21.52 -0.82
N LEU A 154 -7.29 -20.61 -1.24
CA LEU A 154 -8.25 -19.97 -0.34
C LEU A 154 -9.27 -20.98 0.21
N THR A 155 -9.87 -21.77 -0.67
CA THR A 155 -10.87 -22.79 -0.29
C THR A 155 -10.28 -23.92 0.52
N GLY A 156 -9.03 -24.31 0.26
CA GLY A 156 -8.32 -25.34 1.02
C GLY A 156 -7.79 -24.90 2.40
N ASN A 157 -7.91 -23.62 2.76
CA ASN A 157 -7.42 -23.06 4.04
C ASN A 157 -8.55 -22.42 4.87
N GLU A 158 -9.79 -22.89 4.72
CA GLU A 158 -10.98 -22.32 5.37
C GLU A 158 -10.83 -22.16 6.89
N GLU A 159 -10.50 -23.22 7.63
CA GLU A 159 -10.36 -23.17 9.09
C GLU A 159 -9.29 -22.15 9.53
N LEU A 160 -8.13 -22.18 8.86
CA LEU A 160 -7.05 -21.23 9.13
C LEU A 160 -7.48 -19.78 8.87
N ILE A 161 -8.21 -19.54 7.77
CA ILE A 161 -8.73 -18.22 7.42
C ILE A 161 -9.74 -17.74 8.46
N HIS A 162 -10.67 -18.62 8.84
CA HIS A 162 -11.69 -18.34 9.83
C HIS A 162 -11.04 -17.89 11.16
N ASP A 163 -10.07 -18.64 11.65
CA ASP A 163 -9.41 -18.37 12.93
C ASP A 163 -8.52 -17.12 12.88
N LYS A 164 -7.78 -16.94 11.79
CA LYS A 164 -6.84 -15.81 11.67
C LYS A 164 -7.52 -14.47 11.38
N TYR A 165 -8.70 -14.49 10.74
CA TYR A 165 -9.37 -13.30 10.21
C TYR A 165 -10.78 -13.10 10.75
N ALA A 166 -10.94 -13.21 12.08
CA ALA A 166 -12.16 -12.83 12.81
C ALA A 166 -13.44 -13.53 12.27
N GLY A 167 -13.33 -14.83 12.01
CA GLY A 167 -14.40 -15.65 11.46
C GLY A 167 -14.80 -15.22 10.05
N LEU A 168 -13.82 -14.97 9.18
CA LEU A 168 -14.08 -14.76 7.75
C LEU A 168 -14.60 -16.08 7.15
N ASP A 169 -15.75 -15.99 6.48
CA ASP A 169 -16.27 -17.08 5.66
C ASP A 169 -15.73 -16.91 4.24
N ILE A 170 -14.74 -17.73 3.88
CA ILE A 170 -14.07 -17.63 2.59
C ILE A 170 -14.97 -18.04 1.43
N HIS A 171 -15.86 -19.01 1.63
CA HIS A 171 -16.78 -19.47 0.58
C HIS A 171 -17.80 -18.39 0.27
N LYS A 172 -18.33 -17.72 1.30
CA LYS A 172 -19.20 -16.56 1.12
C LYS A 172 -18.50 -15.42 0.39
N LEU A 173 -17.29 -15.06 0.79
CA LEU A 173 -16.51 -14.02 0.12
C LEU A 173 -16.31 -14.34 -1.38
N LEU A 174 -15.95 -15.59 -1.70
CA LEU A 174 -15.77 -16.02 -3.08
C LEU A 174 -17.10 -16.05 -3.86
N ALA A 175 -18.19 -16.48 -3.24
CA ALA A 175 -19.52 -16.46 -3.84
C ALA A 175 -19.98 -15.03 -4.14
N ASP A 176 -19.76 -14.09 -3.21
CA ASP A 176 -20.08 -12.67 -3.40
C ASP A 176 -19.24 -12.06 -4.53
N TYR A 177 -17.95 -12.40 -4.61
CA TYR A 177 -17.07 -12.01 -5.71
C TYR A 177 -17.57 -12.54 -7.06
N LEU A 178 -17.83 -13.84 -7.18
CA LEU A 178 -18.29 -14.47 -8.41
C LEU A 178 -19.67 -13.97 -8.84
N GLY A 179 -20.55 -13.68 -7.88
CA GLY A 179 -21.89 -13.15 -8.11
C GLY A 179 -21.92 -11.64 -8.40
N GLY A 180 -20.78 -10.94 -8.42
CA GLY A 180 -20.73 -9.49 -8.63
C GLY A 180 -21.34 -8.68 -7.47
N SER A 181 -21.46 -9.28 -6.30
CA SER A 181 -21.99 -8.63 -5.10
C SER A 181 -20.95 -7.71 -4.47
N PRO A 182 -21.36 -6.58 -3.87
CA PRO A 182 -20.45 -5.73 -3.11
C PRO A 182 -19.88 -6.49 -1.90
N PRO A 183 -18.61 -6.26 -1.55
CA PRO A 183 -18.04 -6.89 -0.36
C PRO A 183 -18.73 -6.37 0.91
N THR A 184 -18.71 -7.18 1.97
CA THR A 184 -19.10 -6.73 3.31
C THR A 184 -17.96 -5.94 3.97
N PHE A 185 -18.28 -5.29 5.10
CA PHE A 185 -17.24 -4.63 5.90
C PHE A 185 -16.20 -5.61 6.44
N LYS A 186 -16.61 -6.84 6.81
CA LYS A 186 -15.68 -7.87 7.29
C LYS A 186 -14.68 -8.26 6.20
N ASP A 187 -15.16 -8.40 4.97
CA ASP A 187 -14.33 -8.74 3.82
C ASP A 187 -13.31 -7.63 3.56
N VAL A 188 -13.78 -6.39 3.50
CA VAL A 188 -12.91 -5.23 3.30
C VAL A 188 -11.87 -5.08 4.41
N ALA A 189 -12.27 -5.24 5.68
CA ALA A 189 -11.36 -5.19 6.81
C ALA A 189 -10.30 -6.31 6.75
N THR A 190 -10.70 -7.50 6.32
CA THR A 190 -9.81 -8.65 6.16
C THR A 190 -8.80 -8.43 5.04
N LEU A 191 -9.28 -8.03 3.85
CA LEU A 191 -8.41 -7.70 2.71
C LEU A 191 -7.44 -6.56 3.05
N THR A 192 -7.88 -5.60 3.87
CA THR A 192 -7.02 -4.52 4.40
C THR A 192 -5.90 -5.06 5.28
N LYS A 193 -6.25 -5.89 6.27
CA LYS A 193 -5.29 -6.51 7.18
C LYS A 193 -4.26 -7.32 6.39
N ILE A 194 -4.71 -8.13 5.43
CA ILE A 194 -3.86 -8.97 4.61
C ILE A 194 -2.94 -8.15 3.72
N SER A 195 -3.41 -7.03 3.17
CA SER A 195 -2.57 -6.09 2.42
C SER A 195 -1.42 -5.54 3.27
N HIS A 196 -1.68 -5.20 4.54
CA HIS A 196 -0.64 -4.78 5.46
C HIS A 196 0.36 -5.89 5.79
N GLU A 197 -0.11 -7.13 5.99
CA GLU A 197 0.74 -8.29 6.25
C GLU A 197 1.62 -8.64 5.05
N PHE A 198 1.04 -8.63 3.85
CA PHE A 198 1.73 -8.92 2.59
C PHE A 198 2.83 -7.88 2.29
N ILE A 199 2.49 -6.59 2.31
CA ILE A 199 3.47 -5.52 2.13
C ILE A 199 4.52 -5.57 3.25
N GLY A 200 4.12 -5.87 4.48
CA GLY A 200 5.05 -5.99 5.60
C GLY A 200 6.08 -7.11 5.41
N SER A 201 5.65 -8.25 4.87
CA SER A 201 6.52 -9.39 4.60
C SER A 201 7.55 -9.06 3.50
N ILE A 202 7.11 -8.39 2.44
CA ILE A 202 7.99 -7.90 1.36
C ILE A 202 8.98 -6.85 1.89
N ASP A 203 8.50 -5.87 2.66
CA ASP A 203 9.31 -4.78 3.22
C ASP A 203 10.46 -5.29 4.10
N MET A 204 10.19 -6.30 4.93
CA MET A 204 11.24 -6.94 5.73
C MET A 204 12.29 -7.60 4.85
N LYS A 205 11.88 -8.33 3.81
CA LYS A 205 12.82 -8.97 2.88
C LYS A 205 13.66 -7.96 2.09
N ILE A 206 13.09 -6.81 1.73
CA ILE A 206 13.84 -5.72 1.10
C ILE A 206 14.92 -5.19 2.05
N ILE A 207 14.56 -4.94 3.30
CA ILE A 207 15.49 -4.42 4.31
C ILE A 207 16.62 -5.41 4.58
N GLU A 208 16.31 -6.69 4.69
CA GLU A 208 17.30 -7.77 4.84
C GLU A 208 18.29 -7.83 3.67
N ASN A 209 17.91 -7.33 2.49
CA ASN A 209 18.70 -7.36 1.26
C ASN A 209 19.09 -5.94 0.78
N LEU A 210 19.06 -4.94 1.67
CA LEU A 210 19.34 -3.56 1.29
C LEU A 210 20.80 -3.40 0.83
N SER A 211 21.00 -2.92 -0.39
CA SER A 211 22.34 -2.65 -0.94
C SER A 211 22.99 -1.48 -0.20
N ALA A 212 24.30 -1.56 0.07
CA ALA A 212 25.07 -0.41 0.58
C ALA A 212 25.04 0.78 -0.40
N VAL A 213 24.92 0.50 -1.70
CA VAL A 213 24.82 1.50 -2.78
C VAL A 213 23.54 2.33 -2.66
N TYR A 214 22.47 1.76 -2.09
CA TYR A 214 21.23 2.49 -1.82
C TYR A 214 21.48 3.77 -1.03
N SER A 215 22.26 3.68 0.05
CA SER A 215 22.56 4.81 0.93
C SER A 215 23.33 5.90 0.20
N TYR A 216 24.25 5.50 -0.69
CA TYR A 216 25.01 6.42 -1.53
C TYR A 216 24.10 7.16 -2.51
N GLU A 217 23.33 6.40 -3.32
CA GLU A 217 22.40 6.99 -4.28
C GLU A 217 21.37 7.89 -3.60
N ALA A 218 20.85 7.48 -2.45
CA ALA A 218 19.89 8.22 -1.66
C ALA A 218 20.38 9.63 -1.31
N VAL A 219 21.63 9.72 -0.86
CA VAL A 219 22.28 10.99 -0.49
C VAL A 219 22.56 11.82 -1.72
N VAL A 220 23.16 11.23 -2.76
CA VAL A 220 23.44 11.90 -4.05
C VAL A 220 22.17 12.53 -4.62
N LEU A 221 21.08 11.77 -4.69
CA LEU A 221 19.80 12.25 -5.20
C LEU A 221 19.30 13.45 -4.40
N LYS A 222 19.39 13.42 -3.07
CA LYS A 222 18.94 14.55 -2.24
C LYS A 222 19.81 15.78 -2.35
N LEU A 223 21.12 15.61 -2.48
CA LEU A 223 22.03 16.73 -2.74
C LEU A 223 21.72 17.37 -4.11
N LYS A 224 21.39 16.58 -5.14
CA LYS A 224 20.95 17.10 -6.45
C LYS A 224 19.64 17.88 -6.37
N GLU A 225 18.66 17.36 -5.63
CA GLU A 225 17.33 17.95 -5.50
C GLU A 225 17.31 19.23 -4.65
N HIS A 226 18.20 19.36 -3.67
CA HIS A 226 18.16 20.44 -2.68
C HIS A 226 19.43 21.31 -2.67
N LYS A 227 19.44 22.37 -3.49
CA LYS A 227 20.57 23.31 -3.65
C LYS A 227 21.20 23.76 -2.33
N ARG A 228 20.39 24.23 -1.37
CA ARG A 228 20.89 24.73 -0.07
C ARG A 228 21.58 23.63 0.76
N ILE A 229 21.03 22.42 0.75
CA ILE A 229 21.63 21.27 1.46
C ILE A 229 22.98 20.93 0.81
N ARG A 230 23.04 20.94 -0.52
CA ARG A 230 24.28 20.71 -1.29
C ARG A 230 25.36 21.74 -1.04
N GLU A 231 25.01 23.03 -1.02
CA GLU A 231 25.98 24.10 -0.74
C GLU A 231 26.59 23.96 0.66
N ASN A 232 25.75 23.69 1.67
CA ASN A 232 26.20 23.43 3.03
C ASN A 232 27.10 22.19 3.11
N TYR A 233 26.75 21.12 2.38
CA TYR A 233 27.54 19.91 2.30
C TYR A 233 28.93 20.17 1.67
N LEU A 234 28.97 20.87 0.54
CA LEU A 234 30.22 21.17 -0.17
C LEU A 234 31.15 22.08 0.63
N ALA A 235 30.58 23.06 1.37
CA ALA A 235 31.34 23.99 2.20
C ALA A 235 31.79 23.39 3.55
N GLY A 236 31.07 22.38 4.05
CA GLY A 236 31.34 21.75 5.34
C GLY A 236 32.57 20.83 5.35
N GLY A 237 33.16 20.67 6.54
CA GLY A 237 34.15 19.64 6.82
C GLY A 237 33.52 18.25 6.99
N PHE A 238 34.34 17.24 7.33
CA PHE A 238 33.88 15.85 7.45
C PHE A 238 32.70 15.69 8.42
N ASP A 239 32.77 16.28 9.61
CA ASP A 239 31.71 16.13 10.62
C ASP A 239 30.40 16.85 10.22
N ASP A 240 30.51 18.01 9.58
CA ASP A 240 29.34 18.72 9.06
C ASP A 240 28.64 17.92 7.97
N ARG A 241 29.43 17.36 7.04
CA ARG A 241 28.92 16.51 5.96
C ARG A 241 28.29 15.24 6.53
N LYS A 242 28.96 14.58 7.49
CA LYS A 242 28.42 13.40 8.19
C LYS A 242 27.06 13.70 8.83
N ARG A 243 26.92 14.85 9.51
CA ARG A 243 25.65 15.29 10.08
C ARG A 243 24.58 15.52 9.01
N ILE A 244 24.92 16.17 7.89
CA ILE A 244 23.99 16.40 6.78
C ILE A 244 23.53 15.06 6.17
N VAL A 245 24.45 14.14 5.89
CA VAL A 245 24.15 12.79 5.37
C VAL A 245 23.25 12.01 6.32
N SER A 246 23.56 12.01 7.61
CA SER A 246 22.73 11.39 8.65
C SER A 246 21.30 11.93 8.63
N ASN A 247 21.16 13.26 8.57
CA ASN A 247 19.85 13.92 8.51
C ASN A 247 19.09 13.56 7.23
N ILE A 248 19.78 13.46 6.09
CA ILE A 248 19.17 13.04 4.82
C ILE A 248 18.61 11.62 4.94
N LEU A 249 19.45 10.66 5.37
CA LEU A 249 19.07 9.26 5.47
C LEU A 249 17.95 9.04 6.49
N ALA A 250 18.00 9.71 7.65
CA ALA A 250 16.97 9.59 8.66
C ALA A 250 15.64 10.21 8.23
N THR A 251 15.67 11.44 7.70
CA THR A 251 14.47 12.22 7.38
C THR A 251 13.74 11.68 6.16
N TYR A 252 14.48 11.35 5.10
CA TYR A 252 13.89 11.01 3.80
C TYR A 252 13.85 9.51 3.52
N TYR A 253 14.75 8.73 4.12
CA TYR A 253 14.95 7.32 3.76
C TYR A 253 14.79 6.36 4.95
N SER A 254 14.31 6.83 6.09
CA SER A 254 13.89 6.01 7.23
C SER A 254 15.00 5.25 7.96
N PHE A 255 16.25 5.70 7.85
CA PHE A 255 17.35 5.21 8.69
C PHE A 255 17.12 5.63 10.14
N ASN A 256 17.34 4.72 11.08
CA ASN A 256 17.36 5.00 12.51
C ASN A 256 18.81 5.17 13.01
N SER A 257 19.00 5.45 14.31
CA SER A 257 20.35 5.63 14.89
C SER A 257 21.24 4.39 14.75
N GLU A 258 20.71 3.20 15.03
CA GLU A 258 21.44 1.92 14.91
C GLU A 258 21.91 1.69 13.47
N ASP A 259 21.07 2.03 12.48
CA ASP A 259 21.41 1.89 11.07
C ASP A 259 22.59 2.77 10.68
N LEU A 260 22.59 4.01 11.16
CA LEU A 260 23.64 4.99 10.87
C LEU A 260 24.98 4.59 11.48
N GLU A 261 24.98 3.88 12.61
CA GLU A 261 26.19 3.37 13.26
C GLU A 261 26.89 2.29 12.42
N THR A 262 26.13 1.54 11.61
CA THR A 262 26.68 0.47 10.75
C THR A 262 27.25 0.96 9.43
N LEU A 263 27.09 2.25 9.09
CA LEU A 263 27.51 2.80 7.81
C LEU A 263 29.02 3.05 7.73
N THR A 264 29.61 2.72 6.57
CA THR A 264 30.97 3.11 6.22
C THR A 264 30.99 4.57 5.77
N TRP A 265 31.28 5.47 6.73
CA TRP A 265 31.13 6.92 6.54
C TRP A 265 32.08 7.53 5.51
N HIS A 266 33.25 6.95 5.26
CA HIS A 266 34.26 7.58 4.41
C HIS A 266 33.73 7.82 2.99
N ASP A 267 33.15 6.79 2.36
CA ASP A 267 32.63 6.88 0.99
C ASP A 267 31.30 7.66 0.92
N LEU A 268 30.47 7.54 1.96
CA LEU A 268 29.18 8.24 2.04
C LEU A 268 29.32 9.75 2.28
N VAL A 269 30.43 10.20 2.88
CA VAL A 269 30.71 11.60 3.23
C VAL A 269 31.63 12.29 2.23
N ASN A 270 32.35 11.51 1.42
CA ASN A 270 33.27 12.01 0.40
C ASN A 270 32.73 11.83 -1.02
N ILE A 271 31.41 12.03 -1.19
CA ILE A 271 30.75 12.06 -2.50
C ILE A 271 31.44 13.10 -3.40
N ALA A 272 31.87 12.67 -4.58
CA ALA A 272 32.62 13.53 -5.50
C ALA A 272 31.73 14.65 -6.04
N LYS A 273 32.32 15.83 -6.31
CA LYS A 273 31.57 16.97 -6.88
C LYS A 273 30.88 16.64 -8.20
N GLY A 274 31.47 15.74 -9.01
CA GLY A 274 30.87 15.29 -10.28
C GLY A 274 29.59 14.46 -10.09
N ASP A 275 29.37 13.93 -8.88
CA ASP A 275 28.23 13.08 -8.58
C ASP A 275 26.99 13.86 -8.14
N ILE A 276 27.07 15.16 -7.81
CA ILE A 276 26.01 15.98 -7.16
C ILE A 276 25.67 17.31 -7.84
#